data_AF-A0A4Q7E677-F1
#
_entry.id   AF-A0A4Q7E677-F1
#
_cell.length_a   1.000
_cell.length_b   1.000
_cell.length_c   1.000
_cell.angle_alpha   90.00
_cell.angle_beta   90.00
_cell.angle_gamma   90.00
#
_symmetry.space_group_name_H-M   'P 1'
#
loop_
_entity.id
_entity.type
_entity.pdbx_description
1 polymer ?
#
loop_
_entity_poly.entity_id
_entity_poly.type
_entity_poly.pdbx_seq_one_letter_code
_entity_poly.pdbx_strand_id
1 'polypeptide(L)'
;MRQFPARIHGLLAPQAPLGVIIRRGPSKQVATILWDRRQDTFQLGQWLKGRIYERRSDLSPDGQYLIYFAMNGHWQSEAQGSWTAISQAPYLKALTLFPKGDCWQGGGLWTGHTRYWLNGCHDEALFNHANKLRRDLKFQPSTYFGAECTGVYYPRLLRDGWQLLEQREIAKWQSQDIFEKPLGHGWRLRKIAHAEVGAPVGKGCYWDEHQLRHPASGTTQNYPDWEWAELDGDRLVWAEHGKLLAGRIHHGGLSQATELFDFNPMQFQPRQAPY
;
A
#
# COMPACT_ATOMS: atom_id res chain seq x y z
N MET A 1 -1.75 28.38 5.37
CA MET A 1 -1.09 27.14 4.89
C MET A 1 -2.09 26.37 4.03
N ARG A 2 -1.71 25.90 2.85
CA ARG A 2 -2.59 25.01 2.06
C ARG A 2 -2.77 23.70 2.82
N GLN A 3 -4.02 23.35 3.14
CA GLN A 3 -4.36 22.06 3.74
C GLN A 3 -4.51 21.04 2.62
N PHE A 4 -3.80 19.91 2.73
CA PHE A 4 -3.94 18.79 1.81
C PHE A 4 -4.72 17.67 2.51
N PRO A 5 -5.60 16.96 1.79
CA PRO A 5 -6.22 15.75 2.33
C PRO A 5 -5.18 14.72 2.75
N ALA A 6 -5.57 13.83 3.65
CA ALA A 6 -4.74 12.68 4.00
C ALA A 6 -4.52 11.78 2.77
N ARG A 7 -3.32 11.20 2.63
CA ARG A 7 -3.02 10.17 1.64
C ARG A 7 -3.39 8.81 2.22
N ILE A 8 -4.15 8.04 1.45
CA ILE A 8 -4.72 6.76 1.89
C ILE A 8 -4.24 5.67 0.95
N HIS A 9 -3.76 4.56 1.52
CA HIS A 9 -3.38 3.36 0.77
C HIS A 9 -3.91 2.13 1.49
N GLY A 10 -4.60 1.24 0.77
CA GLY A 10 -5.12 -0.01 1.32
C GLY A 10 -4.19 -1.20 1.05
N LEU A 11 -4.06 -2.08 2.05
CA LEU A 11 -3.51 -3.42 1.93
C LEU A 11 -4.61 -4.41 2.28
N LEU A 12 -4.99 -5.28 1.34
CA LEU A 12 -6.06 -6.26 1.56
C LEU A 12 -5.47 -7.64 1.82
N ALA A 13 -5.99 -8.34 2.84
CA ALA A 13 -5.63 -9.73 3.09
C ALA A 13 -6.38 -10.62 2.09
N PRO A 14 -5.70 -11.41 1.24
CA PRO A 14 -6.38 -12.22 0.22
C PRO A 14 -7.24 -13.36 0.78
N GLN A 15 -6.98 -13.85 1.99
CA GLN A 15 -7.67 -15.01 2.59
C GLN A 15 -8.44 -14.69 3.88
N ALA A 16 -8.55 -13.41 4.24
CA ALA A 16 -9.32 -12.96 5.39
C ALA A 16 -10.03 -11.66 5.03
N PRO A 17 -11.22 -11.36 5.58
CA PRO A 17 -11.94 -10.11 5.32
C PRO A 17 -11.31 -8.90 6.02
N LEU A 18 -9.99 -8.91 6.20
CA LEU A 18 -9.24 -7.86 6.88
C LEU A 18 -8.47 -7.06 5.85
N GLY A 19 -8.30 -5.77 6.13
CA GLY A 19 -7.39 -4.90 5.45
C GLY A 19 -6.68 -3.98 6.44
N VAL A 20 -5.56 -3.42 6.02
CA VAL A 20 -4.90 -2.33 6.74
C VAL A 20 -4.90 -1.10 5.85
N ILE A 21 -5.47 -0.02 6.35
CA ILE A 21 -5.39 1.30 5.75
C ILE A 21 -4.17 2.02 6.33
N ILE A 22 -3.28 2.48 5.46
CA ILE A 22 -2.17 3.36 5.80
C ILE A 22 -2.60 4.78 5.47
N ARG A 23 -2.77 5.59 6.51
CA ARG A 23 -3.20 6.98 6.43
C ARG A 23 -2.04 7.90 6.74
N ARG A 24 -1.57 8.69 5.78
CA ARG A 24 -0.48 9.67 5.95
C ARG A 24 -1.01 11.09 5.84
N GLY A 25 -0.61 11.95 6.76
CA GLY A 25 -1.00 13.37 6.75
C GLY A 25 -1.24 13.88 8.17
N PRO A 26 -0.74 15.06 8.58
CA PRO A 26 0.31 15.86 7.92
C PRO A 26 1.58 15.03 7.62
N SER A 27 2.47 15.54 6.76
CA SER A 27 3.48 14.75 6.01
C SER A 27 4.41 13.80 6.81
N LYS A 28 4.53 13.98 8.13
CA LYS A 28 5.35 13.18 9.07
C LYS A 28 4.52 12.45 10.15
N GLN A 29 3.23 12.22 9.90
CA GLN A 29 2.37 11.44 10.78
C GLN A 29 1.64 10.40 9.94
N VAL A 30 1.76 9.14 10.35
CA VAL A 30 1.10 8.02 9.70
C VAL A 30 0.33 7.23 10.74
N ALA A 31 -0.91 6.86 10.41
CA ALA A 31 -1.70 5.92 11.18
C ALA A 31 -1.90 4.64 10.37
N THR A 32 -1.90 3.51 11.06
CA THR A 32 -2.45 2.26 10.54
C THR A 32 -3.81 2.00 11.17
N ILE A 33 -4.77 1.60 10.35
CA ILE A 33 -6.15 1.36 10.75
C ILE A 33 -6.54 -0.03 10.23
N LEU A 34 -7.08 -0.87 11.10
CA LEU A 34 -7.70 -2.13 10.69
C LEU A 34 -9.03 -1.81 10.01
N TRP A 35 -9.26 -2.42 8.86
CA TRP A 35 -10.53 -2.39 8.17
C TRP A 35 -11.11 -3.80 8.16
N ASP A 36 -12.25 -3.99 8.84
CA ASP A 36 -13.07 -5.19 8.68
C ASP A 36 -13.98 -4.99 7.46
N ARG A 37 -13.68 -5.72 6.39
CA ARG A 37 -14.36 -5.63 5.09
C ARG A 37 -15.75 -6.27 5.08
N ARG A 38 -16.14 -7.04 6.12
CA ARG A 38 -17.51 -7.60 6.22
C ARG A 38 -18.52 -6.54 6.61
N GLN A 39 -18.12 -5.64 7.51
CA GLN A 39 -19.00 -4.65 8.12
C GLN A 39 -18.60 -3.21 7.78
N ASP A 40 -17.48 -3.02 7.07
CA ASP A 40 -16.85 -1.73 6.85
C ASP A 40 -16.62 -0.95 8.13
N THR A 41 -16.10 -1.64 9.15
CA THR A 41 -15.70 -1.01 10.40
C THR A 41 -14.20 -0.73 10.41
N PHE A 42 -13.83 0.37 11.04
CA PHE A 42 -12.47 0.90 11.04
C PHE A 42 -11.97 1.06 12.47
N GLN A 43 -10.90 0.35 12.82
CA GLN A 43 -10.31 0.39 14.15
C GLN A 43 -8.89 0.95 14.09
N LEU A 44 -8.64 2.05 14.81
CA LEU A 44 -7.30 2.61 14.92
C LEU A 44 -6.32 1.60 15.54
N GLY A 45 -5.23 1.33 14.82
CA GLY A 45 -4.11 0.53 15.28
C GLY A 45 -3.10 1.38 16.05
N GLN A 46 -2.18 2.01 15.34
CA GLN A 46 -1.14 2.83 15.96
C GLN A 46 -0.71 3.99 15.06
N TRP A 47 -0.25 5.07 15.71
CA TRP A 47 0.37 6.18 15.03
C TRP A 47 1.90 6.08 15.09
N LEU A 48 2.54 6.49 14.00
CA LEU A 48 3.98 6.72 13.89
C LEU A 48 4.24 8.19 13.57
N LYS A 49 5.13 8.82 14.34
CA LYS A 49 5.78 10.08 13.96
C LYS A 49 6.93 9.75 13.01
N GLY A 50 6.70 9.92 11.73
CA GLY A 50 7.62 9.52 10.66
C GLY A 50 6.86 9.26 9.36
N ARG A 51 7.41 8.36 8.55
CA ARG A 51 6.84 7.89 7.30
C ARG A 51 6.77 6.38 7.30
N ILE A 52 5.68 5.83 6.78
CA ILE A 52 5.63 4.46 6.26
C ILE A 52 5.59 4.58 4.74
N TYR A 53 6.36 3.75 4.06
CA TYR A 53 6.33 3.63 2.61
C TYR A 53 5.32 2.54 2.26
N GLU A 54 4.09 2.95 2.00
CA GLU A 54 2.94 2.08 1.73
C GLU A 54 3.14 1.15 0.53
N ARG A 55 3.90 1.61 -0.48
CA ARG A 55 4.32 0.84 -1.66
C ARG A 55 5.40 -0.21 -1.35
N ARG A 56 6.03 -0.14 -0.17
CA ARG A 56 7.03 -1.10 0.34
C ARG A 56 6.53 -1.89 1.56
N SER A 57 5.21 -2.00 1.70
CA SER A 57 4.55 -2.68 2.82
C SER A 57 3.69 -3.83 2.30
N ASP A 58 3.23 -4.74 3.14
CA ASP A 58 2.33 -5.83 2.72
C ASP A 58 1.62 -6.45 3.92
N LEU A 59 0.44 -7.03 3.67
CA LEU A 59 -0.39 -7.67 4.70
C LEU A 59 -0.39 -9.18 4.47
N SER A 60 -0.25 -9.95 5.55
CA SER A 60 -0.21 -11.41 5.47
C SER A 60 -1.52 -11.95 4.88
N PRO A 61 -1.51 -13.13 4.24
CA PRO A 61 -2.70 -13.70 3.62
C PRO A 61 -3.93 -13.76 4.53
N ASP A 62 -3.71 -14.03 5.82
CA ASP A 62 -4.71 -14.13 6.88
C ASP A 62 -4.99 -12.81 7.62
N GLY A 63 -4.31 -11.72 7.24
CA GLY A 63 -4.48 -10.39 7.83
C GLY A 63 -3.88 -10.21 9.22
N GLN A 64 -3.13 -11.18 9.75
CA GLN A 64 -2.60 -11.13 11.12
C GLN A 64 -1.31 -10.30 11.24
N TYR A 65 -0.49 -10.22 10.20
CA TYR A 65 0.83 -9.60 10.26
C TYR A 65 1.03 -8.56 9.17
N LEU A 66 1.60 -7.43 9.56
CA LEU A 66 1.99 -6.36 8.65
C LEU A 66 3.51 -6.35 8.50
N ILE A 67 4.00 -6.37 7.27
CA ILE A 67 5.39 -5.99 6.97
C ILE A 67 5.39 -4.57 6.41
N TYR A 68 6.27 -3.72 6.89
CA TYR A 68 6.32 -2.32 6.44
C TYR A 68 7.73 -1.74 6.49
N PHE A 69 8.02 -0.82 5.57
CA PHE A 69 9.22 0.02 5.61
C PHE A 69 8.88 1.39 6.18
N ALA A 70 9.64 1.84 7.16
CA ALA A 70 9.42 3.10 7.85
C ALA A 70 10.72 3.91 7.99
N MET A 71 10.54 5.22 8.16
CA MET A 71 11.64 6.17 8.37
C MET A 71 11.17 7.31 9.29
N ASN A 72 12.01 7.66 10.27
CA ASN A 72 11.80 8.81 11.15
C ASN A 72 13.01 9.77 11.18
N GLY A 73 14.15 9.38 10.59
CA GLY A 73 15.35 10.23 10.50
C GLY A 73 16.16 10.35 11.79
N HIS A 74 15.87 9.52 12.80
CA HIS A 74 16.68 9.43 14.01
C HIS A 74 17.90 8.52 13.77
N TRP A 75 18.86 9.00 12.97
CA TRP A 75 20.01 8.21 12.47
C TRP A 75 20.91 7.63 13.56
N GLN A 76 20.92 8.23 14.75
CA GLN A 76 21.70 7.76 15.91
C GLN A 76 20.97 6.69 16.75
N SER A 77 19.71 6.36 16.42
CA SER A 77 18.97 5.30 17.12
C SER A 77 19.41 3.92 16.66
N GLU A 78 19.05 2.88 17.42
CA GLU A 78 19.31 1.48 17.06
C GLU A 78 18.68 1.08 15.71
N ALA A 79 17.55 1.71 15.36
CA ALA A 79 16.89 1.54 14.06
C ALA A 79 17.56 2.34 12.94
N GLN A 80 18.61 3.11 13.23
CA GLN A 80 19.38 3.90 12.27
C GLN A 80 18.50 4.80 11.38
N GLY A 81 17.44 5.39 11.94
CA GLY A 81 16.57 6.35 11.25
C GLY A 81 15.59 5.76 10.22
N SER A 82 15.81 4.54 9.72
CA SER A 82 14.92 3.81 8.80
C SER A 82 15.02 2.31 8.99
N TRP A 83 13.90 1.59 8.84
CA TRP A 83 13.83 0.16 9.12
C TRP A 83 12.73 -0.55 8.35
N THR A 84 12.89 -1.86 8.17
CA THR A 84 11.77 -2.76 7.88
C THR A 84 11.35 -3.45 9.16
N ALA A 85 10.05 -3.49 9.43
CA ALA A 85 9.51 -4.18 10.59
C ALA A 85 8.38 -5.12 10.19
N ILE A 86 8.22 -6.16 11.00
CA ILE A 86 7.06 -7.04 11.00
C ILE A 86 6.34 -6.85 12.34
N SER A 87 5.03 -6.59 12.31
CA SER A 87 4.18 -6.38 13.49
C SER A 87 2.89 -7.20 13.38
N GLN A 88 2.13 -7.29 14.48
CA GLN A 88 0.74 -7.75 14.38
C GLN A 88 -0.11 -6.62 13.80
N ALA A 89 -0.89 -6.90 12.77
CA ALA A 89 -1.81 -5.92 12.20
C ALA A 89 -2.93 -5.61 13.21
N PRO A 90 -3.42 -4.36 13.30
CA PRO A 90 -2.97 -3.16 12.58
C PRO A 90 -1.87 -2.36 13.30
N TYR A 91 -1.18 -2.91 14.30
CA TYR A 91 -0.23 -2.18 15.13
C TYR A 91 1.14 -2.02 14.48
N LEU A 92 1.94 -1.09 15.00
CA LEU A 92 3.30 -0.78 14.52
C LEU A 92 4.38 -1.15 15.53
N LYS A 93 4.02 -1.80 16.65
CA LYS A 93 5.01 -2.38 17.56
C LYS A 93 5.65 -3.58 16.87
N ALA A 94 6.92 -3.44 16.50
CA ALA A 94 7.65 -4.48 15.80
C ALA A 94 7.79 -5.74 16.67
N LEU A 95 7.48 -6.89 16.09
CA LEU A 95 7.89 -8.22 16.56
C LEU A 95 9.29 -8.55 16.04
N THR A 96 9.61 -8.10 14.83
CA THR A 96 10.92 -8.22 14.19
C THR A 96 11.27 -6.88 13.58
N LEU A 97 12.51 -6.42 13.74
CA LEU A 97 12.97 -5.14 13.20
C LEU A 97 14.34 -5.31 12.53
N PHE A 98 14.45 -4.81 11.29
CA PHE A 98 15.66 -4.78 10.49
C PHE A 98 16.07 -3.31 10.28
N PRO A 99 17.08 -2.80 11.00
CA PRO A 99 17.64 -1.48 10.75
C PRO A 99 18.13 -1.37 9.30
N LYS A 100 18.07 -0.17 8.72
CA LYS A 100 18.53 0.05 7.34
C LYS A 100 19.55 1.18 7.17
N GLY A 101 19.43 2.29 7.91
CA GLY A 101 20.39 3.40 7.81
C GLY A 101 20.21 4.33 6.61
N ASP A 102 19.38 3.96 5.62
CA ASP A 102 19.05 4.76 4.45
C ASP A 102 17.65 4.42 3.90
N CYS A 103 17.24 5.06 2.81
CA CYS A 103 15.95 4.81 2.14
C CYS A 103 16.08 4.04 0.81
N TRP A 104 17.23 3.44 0.53
CA TRP A 104 17.43 2.53 -0.58
C TRP A 104 16.93 1.14 -0.17
N GLN A 105 16.22 0.41 -1.04
CA GLN A 105 15.66 -0.91 -0.69
C GLN A 105 14.67 -0.86 0.49
N GLY A 106 14.51 -1.96 1.21
CA GLY A 106 13.61 -2.06 2.34
C GLY A 106 12.17 -2.37 1.96
N GLY A 107 11.46 -2.87 2.96
CA GLY A 107 10.12 -3.42 2.82
C GLY A 107 10.17 -4.90 2.49
N GLY A 108 9.02 -5.44 2.09
CA GLY A 108 8.93 -6.84 1.74
C GLY A 108 7.52 -7.29 1.42
N LEU A 109 7.39 -8.59 1.18
CA LEU A 109 6.15 -9.24 0.78
C LEU A 109 5.93 -10.49 1.60
N TRP A 110 4.68 -10.84 1.83
CA TRP A 110 4.30 -12.16 2.29
C TRP A 110 4.31 -13.15 1.13
N THR A 111 5.04 -14.24 1.30
CA THR A 111 5.11 -15.37 0.37
C THR A 111 4.27 -16.56 0.86
N GLY A 112 3.71 -16.45 2.07
CA GLY A 112 2.76 -17.38 2.67
C GLY A 112 2.26 -16.85 4.02
N HIS A 113 1.49 -17.66 4.76
CA HIS A 113 0.89 -17.24 6.04
C HIS A 113 1.94 -16.90 7.10
N THR A 114 3.08 -17.60 7.07
CA THR A 114 4.18 -17.42 8.03
C THR A 114 5.51 -17.20 7.34
N ARG A 115 5.49 -16.90 6.03
CA ARG A 115 6.70 -16.73 5.22
C ARG A 115 6.71 -15.37 4.54
N TYR A 116 7.86 -14.72 4.58
CA TYR A 116 8.03 -13.38 4.02
C TYR A 116 9.35 -13.24 3.28
N TRP A 117 9.35 -12.38 2.27
CA TRP A 117 10.54 -11.94 1.55
C TRP A 117 10.85 -10.49 1.92
N LEU A 118 12.13 -10.12 1.95
CA LEU A 118 12.58 -8.75 2.19
C LEU A 118 13.23 -8.20 0.94
N ASN A 119 12.92 -6.94 0.61
CA ASN A 119 13.49 -6.26 -0.53
C ASN A 119 14.90 -5.76 -0.22
N GLY A 120 15.89 -6.43 -0.79
CA GLY A 120 17.28 -6.03 -0.72
C GLY A 120 18.07 -6.67 0.41
N CYS A 121 19.24 -6.09 0.66
CA CYS A 121 20.15 -6.54 1.70
C CYS A 121 19.69 -5.96 3.03
N HIS A 122 19.19 -6.84 3.88
CA HIS A 122 18.96 -6.57 5.29
C HIS A 122 20.04 -7.31 6.05
N ASP A 123 20.70 -6.60 6.95
CA ASP A 123 21.56 -7.19 7.97
C ASP A 123 20.72 -8.08 8.92
N GLU A 124 21.36 -8.60 9.95
CA GLU A 124 20.64 -9.32 11.01
C GLU A 124 19.55 -8.44 11.63
N ALA A 125 18.43 -9.08 12.01
CA ALA A 125 17.38 -8.38 12.72
C ALA A 125 17.94 -7.87 14.05
N LEU A 126 17.66 -6.62 14.40
CA LEU A 126 17.99 -6.05 15.71
C LEU A 126 17.39 -6.90 16.83
N PHE A 127 16.18 -7.37 16.61
CA PHE A 127 15.53 -8.40 17.41
C PHE A 127 14.52 -9.17 16.55
N ASN A 128 14.24 -10.41 16.96
CA ASN A 128 13.23 -11.25 16.32
C ASN A 128 12.45 -12.04 17.38
N HIS A 129 11.29 -11.50 17.75
CA HIS A 129 10.34 -12.16 18.65
C HIS A 129 9.24 -12.91 17.89
N ALA A 130 9.27 -12.86 16.55
CA ALA A 130 8.30 -13.53 15.69
C ALA A 130 8.73 -14.97 15.37
N ASN A 131 8.90 -15.81 16.40
CA ASN A 131 9.47 -17.16 16.28
C ASN A 131 8.74 -18.10 15.30
N LYS A 132 7.46 -17.79 14.98
CA LYS A 132 6.64 -18.55 14.03
C LYS A 132 6.84 -18.12 12.57
N LEU A 133 7.44 -16.96 12.33
CA LEU A 133 7.62 -16.36 11.01
C LEU A 133 9.00 -16.68 10.47
N ARG A 134 9.10 -16.96 9.18
CA ARG A 134 10.34 -17.38 8.52
C ARG A 134 10.60 -16.55 7.26
N ARG A 135 11.82 -16.03 7.13
CA ARG A 135 12.25 -15.41 5.88
C ARG A 135 12.36 -16.47 4.79
N ASP A 136 11.71 -16.22 3.67
CA ASP A 136 11.80 -17.04 2.47
C ASP A 136 13.00 -16.58 1.64
N LEU A 137 14.12 -17.29 1.81
CA LEU A 137 15.37 -17.01 1.12
C LEU A 137 15.38 -17.52 -0.33
N LYS A 138 14.39 -18.34 -0.72
CA LYS A 138 14.30 -18.91 -2.07
C LYS A 138 13.38 -18.09 -2.97
N PHE A 139 12.46 -17.33 -2.38
CA PHE A 139 11.59 -16.46 -3.15
C PHE A 139 12.39 -15.35 -3.84
N GLN A 140 12.15 -15.20 -5.14
CA GLN A 140 12.61 -14.09 -5.96
C GLN A 140 11.42 -13.58 -6.77
N PRO A 141 11.17 -12.25 -6.80
CA PRO A 141 10.21 -11.69 -7.73
C PRO A 141 10.51 -12.13 -9.16
N SER A 142 9.48 -12.50 -9.92
CA SER A 142 9.62 -12.99 -11.31
C SER A 142 10.25 -11.96 -12.26
N THR A 143 10.18 -10.69 -11.88
CA THR A 143 10.66 -9.56 -12.69
C THR A 143 11.26 -8.51 -11.76
N TYR A 144 12.40 -7.96 -12.16
CA TYR A 144 13.06 -6.89 -11.43
C TYR A 144 12.54 -5.53 -11.89
N PHE A 145 11.87 -4.81 -11.00
CA PHE A 145 11.31 -3.47 -11.27
C PHE A 145 12.12 -2.35 -10.60
N GLY A 146 13.38 -2.61 -10.22
CA GLY A 146 14.18 -1.69 -9.41
C GLY A 146 14.15 -2.05 -7.93
N ALA A 147 14.96 -1.34 -7.15
CA ALA A 147 15.19 -1.64 -5.75
C ALA A 147 14.30 -0.85 -4.78
N GLU A 148 13.56 0.17 -5.25
CA GLU A 148 12.82 1.09 -4.39
C GLU A 148 11.33 0.69 -4.23
N CYS A 149 10.39 1.62 -4.47
CA CYS A 149 8.96 1.37 -4.30
C CYS A 149 8.45 0.35 -5.32
N THR A 150 8.87 0.45 -6.58
CA THR A 150 8.48 -0.44 -7.67
C THR A 150 8.90 -1.89 -7.44
N GLY A 151 10.07 -2.11 -6.81
CA GLY A 151 10.61 -3.44 -6.49
C GLY A 151 9.78 -4.27 -5.50
N VAL A 152 8.92 -3.62 -4.71
CA VAL A 152 7.95 -4.28 -3.82
C VAL A 152 6.55 -4.13 -4.36
N TYR A 153 6.19 -2.93 -4.82
CA TYR A 153 4.84 -2.60 -5.22
C TYR A 153 4.38 -3.42 -6.42
N TYR A 154 5.19 -3.52 -7.46
CA TYR A 154 4.78 -4.18 -8.70
C TYR A 154 4.70 -5.69 -8.52
N PRO A 155 5.66 -6.38 -7.86
CA PRO A 155 5.47 -7.79 -7.54
C PRO A 155 4.25 -8.06 -6.65
N ARG A 156 3.90 -7.14 -5.73
CA ARG A 156 2.64 -7.22 -4.97
C ARG A 156 1.41 -7.13 -5.88
N LEU A 157 1.38 -6.15 -6.80
CA LEU A 157 0.28 -6.02 -7.77
C LEU A 157 0.12 -7.28 -8.61
N LEU A 158 1.22 -7.83 -9.14
CA LEU A 158 1.21 -9.06 -9.94
C LEU A 158 0.69 -10.26 -9.13
N ARG A 159 1.17 -10.42 -7.89
CA ARG A 159 0.67 -11.45 -6.95
C ARG A 159 -0.83 -11.30 -6.74
N ASP A 160 -1.31 -10.07 -6.59
CA ASP A 160 -2.70 -9.76 -6.27
C ASP A 160 -3.60 -9.73 -7.52
N GLY A 161 -3.14 -10.27 -8.66
CA GLY A 161 -3.96 -10.49 -9.86
C GLY A 161 -4.05 -9.29 -10.80
N TRP A 162 -3.20 -8.27 -10.62
CA TRP A 162 -3.01 -7.25 -11.64
C TRP A 162 -2.09 -7.76 -12.75
N GLN A 163 -2.33 -7.30 -13.97
CA GLN A 163 -1.52 -7.61 -15.14
C GLN A 163 -0.80 -6.35 -15.59
N LEU A 164 0.53 -6.43 -15.74
CA LEU A 164 1.30 -5.37 -16.38
C LEU A 164 1.01 -5.37 -17.88
N LEU A 165 0.46 -4.27 -18.39
CA LEU A 165 0.15 -4.12 -19.82
C LEU A 165 1.26 -3.41 -20.58
N GLU A 166 1.83 -2.37 -19.97
CA GLU A 166 2.74 -1.48 -20.68
C GLU A 166 3.67 -0.77 -19.72
N GLN A 167 4.89 -0.50 -20.20
CA GLN A 167 5.89 0.31 -19.51
C GLN A 167 6.32 1.41 -20.47
N ARG A 168 6.26 2.66 -20.03
CA ARG A 168 6.54 3.85 -20.85
C ARG A 168 7.55 4.73 -20.15
N GLU A 169 8.64 5.06 -20.84
CA GLU A 169 9.48 6.20 -20.48
C GLU A 169 8.88 7.45 -21.15
N ILE A 170 8.42 8.40 -20.34
CA ILE A 170 7.79 9.64 -20.83
C ILE A 170 8.85 10.70 -21.10
N ALA A 171 9.78 10.84 -20.16
CA ALA A 171 10.93 11.74 -20.25
C ALA A 171 12.02 11.26 -19.28
N LYS A 172 13.16 11.96 -19.28
CA LYS A 172 14.24 11.70 -18.32
C LYS A 172 13.70 11.81 -16.89
N TRP A 173 13.85 10.74 -16.10
CA TRP A 173 13.32 10.64 -14.74
C TRP A 173 11.78 10.71 -14.63
N GLN A 174 11.06 10.37 -15.69
CA GLN A 174 9.60 10.29 -15.70
C GLN A 174 9.17 9.04 -16.47
N SER A 175 8.60 8.07 -15.77
CA SER A 175 8.05 6.87 -16.35
C SER A 175 6.62 6.61 -15.89
N GLN A 176 5.90 5.85 -16.70
CA GLN A 176 4.53 5.43 -16.47
C GLN A 176 4.41 3.94 -16.78
N ASP A 177 3.93 3.16 -15.82
CA ASP A 177 3.62 1.74 -16.00
C ASP A 177 2.12 1.53 -15.84
N ILE A 178 1.52 0.76 -16.75
CA ILE A 178 0.08 0.56 -16.81
C ILE A 178 -0.24 -0.86 -16.38
N PHE A 179 -1.02 -0.99 -15.31
CA PHE A 179 -1.55 -2.25 -14.82
C PHE A 179 -3.05 -2.33 -15.07
N GLU A 180 -3.57 -3.53 -15.25
CA GLU A 180 -5.00 -3.75 -15.44
C GLU A 180 -5.47 -4.99 -14.67
N LYS A 181 -6.68 -4.91 -14.14
CA LYS A 181 -7.37 -6.01 -13.45
C LYS A 181 -8.80 -6.12 -13.99
N PRO A 182 -9.30 -7.33 -14.30
CA PRO A 182 -10.68 -7.50 -14.73
C PRO A 182 -11.66 -7.13 -13.62
N LEU A 183 -12.78 -6.54 -14.02
CA LEU A 183 -13.95 -6.28 -13.17
C LEU A 183 -15.16 -7.05 -13.73
N GLY A 184 -16.32 -6.87 -13.10
CA GLY A 184 -17.59 -7.39 -13.61
C GLY A 184 -18.06 -6.70 -14.90
N HIS A 185 -18.97 -7.36 -15.63
CA HIS A 185 -19.66 -6.82 -16.80
C HIS A 185 -18.74 -6.30 -17.93
N GLY A 186 -17.58 -6.96 -18.14
CA GLY A 186 -16.65 -6.61 -19.22
C GLY A 186 -15.80 -5.35 -18.95
N TRP A 187 -15.97 -4.72 -17.79
CA TRP A 187 -15.14 -3.61 -17.35
C TRP A 187 -13.78 -4.08 -16.85
N ARG A 188 -12.82 -3.16 -16.88
CA ARG A 188 -11.46 -3.36 -16.40
C ARG A 188 -11.03 -2.16 -15.59
N LEU A 189 -10.45 -2.41 -14.42
CA LEU A 189 -9.78 -1.39 -13.63
C LEU A 189 -8.36 -1.25 -14.16
N ARG A 190 -8.02 -0.05 -14.57
CA ARG A 190 -6.66 0.29 -14.99
C ARG A 190 -6.03 1.19 -13.94
N LYS A 191 -4.81 0.83 -13.56
CA LYS A 191 -3.94 1.63 -12.70
C LYS A 191 -2.81 2.17 -13.57
N ILE A 192 -2.57 3.46 -13.44
CA ILE A 192 -1.48 4.16 -14.10
C ILE A 192 -0.52 4.55 -12.99
N ALA A 193 0.61 3.84 -12.90
CA ALA A 193 1.63 4.08 -11.89
C ALA A 193 2.70 5.01 -12.45
N HIS A 194 2.92 6.13 -11.79
CA HIS A 194 3.88 7.15 -12.17
C HIS A 194 5.13 7.05 -11.29
N ALA A 195 6.30 7.17 -11.90
CA ALA A 195 7.56 7.40 -11.21
C ALA A 195 8.23 8.64 -11.80
N GLU A 196 8.27 9.75 -11.04
CA GLU A 196 8.79 11.01 -11.55
C GLU A 196 9.48 11.92 -10.51
N VAL A 197 10.52 12.62 -10.95
CA VAL A 197 11.12 13.72 -10.19
C VAL A 197 10.35 15.01 -10.50
N GLY A 198 9.90 15.72 -9.46
CA GLY A 198 9.09 16.94 -9.63
C GLY A 198 7.60 16.65 -9.83
N ALA A 199 7.09 15.57 -9.22
CA ALA A 199 5.69 15.19 -9.26
C ALA A 199 4.72 16.34 -8.93
N PRO A 200 3.47 16.30 -9.45
CA PRO A 200 2.44 17.30 -9.19
C PRO A 200 2.28 17.64 -7.71
N VAL A 201 1.84 18.88 -7.44
CA VAL A 201 1.68 19.37 -6.07
C VAL A 201 0.82 18.43 -5.24
N GLY A 202 1.38 17.95 -4.12
CA GLY A 202 0.75 17.02 -3.21
C GLY A 202 1.03 15.54 -3.50
N LYS A 203 1.63 15.18 -4.64
CA LYS A 203 2.04 13.82 -4.96
C LYS A 203 3.49 13.57 -4.53
N GLY A 204 3.83 12.31 -4.26
CA GLY A 204 5.21 11.88 -4.09
C GLY A 204 5.85 11.53 -5.43
N CYS A 205 7.14 11.20 -5.45
CA CYS A 205 7.80 10.71 -6.67
C CYS A 205 7.19 9.42 -7.24
N TYR A 206 6.46 8.67 -6.42
CA TYR A 206 5.62 7.55 -6.86
C TYR A 206 4.17 7.85 -6.51
N TRP A 207 3.29 7.80 -7.50
CA TRP A 207 1.86 8.05 -7.34
C TRP A 207 1.05 7.34 -8.43
N ASP A 208 -0.26 7.22 -8.22
CA ASP A 208 -1.14 6.47 -9.11
C ASP A 208 -2.32 7.34 -9.54
N GLU A 209 -2.82 7.05 -10.73
CA GLU A 209 -4.15 7.41 -11.24
C GLU A 209 -4.90 6.15 -11.67
N HIS A 210 -6.21 6.25 -11.86
CA HIS A 210 -7.03 5.11 -12.27
C HIS A 210 -7.98 5.44 -13.41
N GLN A 211 -8.36 4.39 -14.15
CA GLN A 211 -9.39 4.44 -15.18
C GLN A 211 -10.27 3.20 -15.08
N LEU A 212 -11.54 3.34 -15.47
CA LEU A 212 -12.41 2.22 -15.78
C LEU A 212 -12.56 2.13 -17.30
N ARG A 213 -12.26 0.96 -17.86
CA ARG A 213 -12.33 0.72 -19.31
C ARG A 213 -13.28 -0.40 -19.64
N HIS A 214 -14.12 -0.20 -20.64
CA HIS A 214 -14.97 -1.25 -21.22
C HIS A 214 -14.51 -1.48 -22.67
N PRO A 215 -13.61 -2.46 -22.92
CA PRO A 215 -12.96 -2.62 -24.23
C PRO A 215 -13.93 -2.81 -25.39
N ALA A 216 -15.03 -3.55 -25.18
CA ALA A 216 -15.98 -3.87 -26.25
C ALA A 216 -16.73 -2.64 -26.78
N SER A 217 -17.01 -1.65 -25.93
CA SER A 217 -17.64 -0.39 -26.34
C SER A 217 -16.64 0.74 -26.60
N GLY A 218 -15.36 0.53 -26.29
CA GLY A 218 -14.32 1.58 -26.31
C GLY A 218 -14.46 2.61 -25.18
N THR A 219 -15.43 2.47 -24.26
CA THR A 219 -15.68 3.44 -23.20
C THR A 219 -14.53 3.48 -22.20
N THR A 220 -14.09 4.69 -21.83
CA THR A 220 -13.09 4.93 -20.79
C THR A 220 -13.56 6.04 -19.87
N GLN A 221 -13.52 5.80 -18.56
CA GLN A 221 -13.82 6.77 -17.50
C GLN A 221 -12.53 7.01 -16.72
N ASN A 222 -12.14 8.29 -16.59
CA ASN A 222 -10.88 8.69 -15.96
C ASN A 222 -11.11 9.15 -14.53
N TYR A 223 -10.24 8.71 -13.61
CA TYR A 223 -10.28 9.04 -12.20
C TYR A 223 -8.87 9.45 -11.72
N PRO A 224 -8.41 10.67 -12.06
CA PRO A 224 -7.05 11.13 -11.75
C PRO A 224 -6.81 11.33 -10.24
N ASP A 225 -7.88 11.57 -9.48
CA ASP A 225 -7.79 11.79 -8.03
C ASP A 225 -7.84 10.49 -7.21
N TRP A 226 -8.04 9.34 -7.85
CA TRP A 226 -8.00 8.04 -7.18
C TRP A 226 -6.55 7.63 -6.92
N GLU A 227 -6.13 7.77 -5.67
CA GLU A 227 -4.75 7.51 -5.26
C GLU A 227 -4.47 6.03 -5.05
N TRP A 228 -5.52 5.26 -4.86
CA TRP A 228 -5.53 3.82 -4.70
C TRP A 228 -6.92 3.30 -5.10
N ALA A 229 -7.00 2.18 -5.79
CA ALA A 229 -8.25 1.47 -6.05
C ALA A 229 -7.99 -0.03 -6.17
N GLU A 230 -8.96 -0.84 -5.76
CA GLU A 230 -8.87 -2.30 -5.77
C GLU A 230 -10.26 -2.95 -5.84
N LEU A 231 -10.32 -4.17 -6.37
CA LEU A 231 -11.51 -5.01 -6.30
C LEU A 231 -11.58 -5.71 -4.93
N ASP A 232 -12.66 -5.48 -4.21
CA ASP A 232 -12.98 -6.11 -2.92
C ASP A 232 -14.22 -6.99 -3.08
N GLY A 233 -14.01 -8.28 -3.37
CA GLY A 233 -15.11 -9.19 -3.67
C GLY A 233 -15.85 -8.78 -4.95
N ASP A 234 -17.12 -8.38 -4.83
CA ASP A 234 -17.98 -7.96 -5.94
C ASP A 234 -18.11 -6.43 -6.10
N ARG A 235 -17.40 -5.67 -5.27
CA ARG A 235 -17.40 -4.21 -5.29
C ARG A 235 -16.02 -3.64 -5.58
N LEU A 236 -16.02 -2.45 -6.16
CA LEU A 236 -14.83 -1.63 -6.32
C LEU A 236 -14.68 -0.73 -5.10
N VAL A 237 -13.47 -0.62 -4.57
CA VAL A 237 -13.12 0.31 -3.49
C VAL A 237 -11.99 1.22 -3.94
N TRP A 238 -12.03 2.49 -3.54
CA TRP A 238 -11.02 3.46 -3.93
C TRP A 238 -10.80 4.54 -2.87
N ALA A 239 -9.59 5.10 -2.88
CA ALA A 239 -9.18 6.21 -2.06
C ALA A 239 -9.18 7.50 -2.88
N GLU A 240 -9.90 8.51 -2.40
CA GLU A 240 -10.01 9.81 -3.05
C GLU A 240 -10.14 10.88 -1.96
N HIS A 241 -9.34 11.95 -2.08
CA HIS A 241 -9.36 13.10 -1.16
C HIS A 241 -9.37 12.75 0.34
N GLY A 242 -8.59 11.76 0.77
CA GLY A 242 -8.49 11.36 2.18
C GLY A 242 -9.63 10.48 2.69
N LYS A 243 -10.49 10.01 1.80
CA LYS A 243 -11.64 9.15 2.08
C LYS A 243 -11.46 7.80 1.41
N LEU A 244 -12.08 6.77 1.99
CA LEU A 244 -12.28 5.48 1.34
C LEU A 244 -13.74 5.39 0.91
N LEU A 245 -13.95 5.04 -0.36
CA LEU A 245 -15.25 4.90 -0.97
C LEU A 245 -15.40 3.51 -1.56
N ALA A 246 -16.66 3.09 -1.77
CA ALA A 246 -17.01 1.85 -2.41
C ALA A 246 -18.16 2.04 -3.41
N GLY A 247 -18.23 1.18 -4.42
CA GLY A 247 -19.29 1.20 -5.42
C GLY A 247 -19.31 -0.09 -6.21
N ARG A 248 -20.37 -0.30 -6.99
CA ARG A 248 -20.55 -1.51 -7.81
C ARG A 248 -20.42 -1.19 -9.28
N ILE A 249 -19.81 -2.11 -9.99
CA ILE A 249 -19.68 -2.05 -11.45
C ILE A 249 -20.88 -2.76 -12.05
N HIS A 250 -21.58 -2.07 -12.93
CA HIS A 250 -22.66 -2.61 -13.75
C HIS A 250 -22.35 -2.42 -15.24
N HIS A 251 -23.26 -2.83 -16.12
CA HIS A 251 -23.09 -2.65 -17.56
C HIS A 251 -22.74 -1.21 -17.96
N GLY A 252 -23.36 -0.21 -17.32
CA GLY A 252 -23.10 1.22 -17.57
C GLY A 252 -21.82 1.80 -16.92
N GLY A 253 -21.08 1.01 -16.15
CA GLY A 253 -19.89 1.44 -15.41
C GLY A 253 -20.12 1.50 -13.90
N LEU A 254 -19.36 2.35 -13.23
CA LEU A 254 -19.44 2.53 -11.79
C LEU A 254 -20.77 3.16 -11.37
N SER A 255 -21.37 2.61 -10.33
CA SER A 255 -22.60 3.11 -9.72
C SER A 255 -22.54 2.99 -8.20
N GLN A 256 -23.46 3.67 -7.52
CA GLN A 256 -23.68 3.53 -6.07
C GLN A 256 -22.44 3.85 -5.22
N ALA A 257 -21.71 4.91 -5.58
CA ALA A 257 -20.58 5.38 -4.78
C ALA A 257 -21.03 5.78 -3.37
N THR A 258 -20.49 5.09 -2.37
CA THR A 258 -20.77 5.29 -0.95
C THR A 258 -19.46 5.56 -0.22
N GLU A 259 -19.44 6.58 0.62
CA GLU A 259 -18.32 6.83 1.52
C GLU A 259 -18.32 5.77 2.63
N LEU A 260 -17.20 5.03 2.76
CA LEU A 260 -17.01 4.09 3.85
C LEU A 260 -16.44 4.78 5.09
N PHE A 261 -15.48 5.69 4.88
CA PHE A 261 -14.84 6.42 5.98
C PHE A 261 -14.08 7.66 5.51
N ASP A 262 -14.19 8.76 6.26
CA ASP A 262 -13.37 9.96 6.10
C ASP A 262 -12.21 9.97 7.12
N PHE A 263 -10.98 9.88 6.62
CA PHE A 263 -9.79 9.86 7.46
C PHE A 263 -9.16 11.24 7.68
N ASN A 264 -9.71 12.30 7.09
CA ASN A 264 -9.20 13.65 7.24
C ASN A 264 -9.29 14.17 8.69
N PRO A 265 -10.39 13.95 9.44
CA PRO A 265 -10.52 14.46 10.81
C PRO A 265 -9.57 13.81 11.82
N MET A 266 -8.98 12.66 11.48
CA MET A 266 -8.10 11.93 12.39
C MET A 266 -6.88 12.75 12.79
N GLN A 267 -6.58 12.76 14.09
CA GLN A 267 -5.42 13.41 14.68
C GLN A 267 -4.55 12.40 15.39
N PHE A 268 -3.27 12.71 15.53
CA PHE A 268 -2.33 11.85 16.23
C PHE A 268 -2.85 11.47 17.63
N GLN A 269 -2.89 10.17 17.91
CA GLN A 269 -3.26 9.63 19.22
C GLN A 269 -2.14 8.68 19.68
N PRO A 270 -1.46 8.97 20.81
CA PRO A 270 -0.51 8.01 21.36
C PRO A 270 -1.28 6.76 21.79
N ARG A 271 -0.89 5.60 21.24
CA ARG A 271 -1.50 4.32 21.53
C ARG A 271 -0.44 3.24 21.63
N GLN A 272 -0.51 2.46 22.70
CA GLN A 272 0.34 1.28 22.86
C GLN A 272 -0.31 0.08 22.15
N ALA A 273 0.52 -0.79 21.60
CA ALA A 273 0.07 -2.09 21.11
C ALA A 273 -0.27 -3.00 22.32
N PRO A 274 -1.26 -3.90 22.19
CA PRO A 274 -1.75 -4.72 23.31
C PRO A 274 -0.87 -5.94 23.65
N TYR A 275 0.27 -6.08 22.99
CA TYR A 275 1.28 -7.13 23.18
C TYR A 275 2.64 -6.46 23.31
#